data_AF-A0AAN8NZ37-F1
#
_entry.id   AF-A0AAN8NZ37-F1
#
_cell.length_a   1.000
_cell.length_b   1.000
_cell.length_c   1.000
_cell.angle_alpha   90.00
_cell.angle_beta   90.00
_cell.angle_gamma   90.00
#
_symmetry.space_group_name_H-M   'P 1'
#
loop_
_entity.id
_entity.type
_entity.pdbx_description
1 polymer ?
#
loop_
_entity_poly.entity_id
_entity_poly.type
_entity_poly.pdbx_seq_one_letter_code
_entity_poly.pdbx_strand_id
1 'polypeptide(L)'
;MPEIQYRENPTDEDTKRQFDSKETSKFYDPCQDAANRSLKCLRRNMGDRDMCTDYFQAYRDCKKKWIEERKTERWKKAIGSLGFTIGGEDSESSSSASPSPPAASGGSATGAEK
;
A
#
# COMPACT_ATOMS: atom_id res chain seq x y z
N MET A 1 23.44 4.69 4.35
CA MET A 1 22.24 4.20 5.06
C MET A 1 21.35 3.59 4.01
N PRO A 2 20.99 2.29 4.06
CA PRO A 2 20.05 1.75 3.09
C PRO A 2 18.75 2.54 3.20
N GLU A 3 18.27 3.08 2.08
CA GLU A 3 16.93 3.66 1.99
C GLU A 3 15.94 2.61 2.47
N ILE A 4 15.37 2.85 3.64
CA ILE A 4 14.28 2.04 4.14
C ILE A 4 13.12 2.36 3.19
N GLN A 5 12.86 1.48 2.24
CA GLN A 5 11.68 1.57 1.38
C GLN A 5 10.48 1.40 2.32
N TYR A 6 9.88 2.53 2.72
CA TYR A 6 8.67 2.56 3.51
C TYR A 6 7.58 1.91 2.66
N ARG A 7 7.39 0.60 2.78
CA ARG A 7 6.44 -0.11 1.94
C ARG A 7 5.02 0.20 2.40
N GLU A 8 4.45 1.26 1.83
CA GLU A 8 3.11 1.73 2.14
C GLU A 8 2.00 0.81 1.60
N ASN A 9 2.33 -0.04 0.62
CA ASN A 9 1.37 -0.95 0.00
C ASN A 9 1.75 -2.44 0.18
N PRO A 10 0.97 -3.22 0.96
CA PRO A 10 1.25 -4.64 1.23
C PRO A 10 0.87 -5.60 0.11
N THR A 11 0.29 -5.10 -0.97
CA THR A 11 -0.18 -5.90 -2.13
C THR A 11 0.60 -5.60 -3.40
N ASP A 12 1.75 -4.93 -3.28
CA ASP A 12 2.61 -4.61 -4.41
C ASP A 12 3.22 -5.86 -5.06
N GLU A 13 3.54 -5.80 -6.35
CA GLU A 13 4.00 -6.96 -7.14
C GLU A 13 5.23 -7.65 -6.54
N ASP A 14 6.15 -6.91 -5.91
CA ASP A 14 7.31 -7.51 -5.27
C ASP A 14 6.92 -8.32 -4.01
N THR A 15 5.82 -7.97 -3.32
CA THR A 15 5.33 -8.73 -2.14
C THR A 15 4.81 -10.07 -2.62
N LYS A 16 4.06 -10.05 -3.73
CA LYS A 16 3.47 -11.24 -4.33
C LYS A 16 4.57 -12.16 -4.82
N ARG A 17 5.57 -11.64 -5.55
CA ARG A 17 6.75 -12.40 -5.99
C ARG A 17 7.50 -13.01 -4.82
N GLN A 18 7.79 -12.24 -3.78
CA GLN A 18 8.47 -12.75 -2.59
C GLN A 18 7.65 -13.81 -1.86
N PHE A 19 6.34 -13.61 -1.75
CA PHE A 19 5.41 -14.57 -1.15
C PHE A 19 5.36 -15.88 -1.95
N ASP A 20 5.23 -15.81 -3.27
CA ASP A 20 5.14 -16.97 -4.16
C ASP A 20 6.49 -17.71 -4.27
N SER A 21 7.60 -16.98 -4.21
CA SER A 21 8.96 -17.56 -4.20
C SER A 21 9.29 -18.32 -2.92
N LYS A 22 8.48 -18.13 -1.87
CA LYS A 22 8.78 -18.65 -0.55
C LYS A 22 8.35 -20.10 -0.40
N GLU A 23 9.10 -20.82 0.43
CA GLU A 23 8.69 -22.15 0.87
C GLU A 23 7.32 -22.10 1.56
N THR A 24 6.44 -23.03 1.21
CA THR A 24 5.04 -23.10 1.67
C THR A 24 4.90 -23.18 3.19
N SER A 25 5.92 -23.67 3.89
CA SER A 25 5.97 -23.78 5.35
C SER A 25 6.31 -22.45 6.05
N LYS A 26 6.86 -21.46 5.35
CA LYS A 26 7.51 -20.30 5.99
C LYS A 26 6.58 -19.08 6.02
N PHE A 27 6.24 -18.61 7.22
CA PHE A 27 5.35 -17.44 7.43
C PHE A 27 5.91 -16.13 6.86
N TYR A 28 5.22 -15.50 5.90
CA TYR A 28 5.59 -14.20 5.30
C TYR A 28 4.53 -13.15 5.64
N ASP A 29 5.00 -12.01 6.13
CA ASP A 29 4.15 -10.88 6.47
C ASP A 29 4.76 -9.59 5.90
N PRO A 30 4.12 -8.97 4.89
CA PRO A 30 4.58 -7.72 4.30
C PRO A 30 4.42 -6.52 5.26
N CYS A 31 3.67 -6.67 6.36
CA CYS A 31 3.39 -5.61 7.33
C CYS A 31 4.42 -5.52 8.47
N GLN A 32 5.51 -6.30 8.41
CA GLN A 32 6.56 -6.31 9.42
C GLN A 32 7.20 -4.93 9.65
N ASP A 33 7.32 -4.11 8.61
CA ASP A 33 7.90 -2.78 8.78
C ASP A 33 6.97 -1.84 9.58
N ALA A 34 5.66 -1.90 9.33
CA ALA A 34 4.67 -1.17 10.13
C ALA A 34 4.69 -1.62 11.61
N ALA A 35 4.83 -2.93 11.86
CA ALA A 35 4.99 -3.47 13.20
C ALA A 35 6.25 -2.92 13.89
N ASN A 36 7.40 -2.95 13.20
CA ASN A 36 8.66 -2.41 13.71
C ASN A 36 8.58 -0.92 14.06
N ARG A 37 7.83 -0.14 13.26
CA ARG A 37 7.59 1.29 13.56
C ARG A 37 6.78 1.47 14.83
N SER A 38 5.70 0.72 15.01
CA SER A 38 4.91 0.77 16.25
C SER A 38 5.74 0.39 17.48
N LEU A 39 6.62 -0.63 17.36
CA LEU A 39 7.55 -1.03 18.41
C LEU A 39 8.62 0.05 18.69
N LYS A 40 9.08 0.76 17.65
CA LYS A 40 10.00 1.88 17.80
C LYS A 40 9.34 3.05 18.52
N CYS A 41 8.07 3.34 18.23
CA CYS A 41 7.27 4.34 18.93
C CYS A 41 7.13 3.97 20.42
N LEU A 42 6.75 2.73 20.73
CA LEU A 42 6.65 2.26 22.11
C LEU A 42 7.97 2.37 22.88
N ARG A 43 9.09 1.99 22.26
CA ARG A 43 10.43 2.13 22.89
C ARG A 43 10.79 3.58 23.20
N ARG A 44 10.24 4.55 22.47
CA ARG A 44 10.55 5.97 22.63
C ARG A 44 9.61 6.68 23.60
N ASN A 45 8.39 6.17 23.77
CA ASN A 45 7.35 6.71 24.64
C ASN A 45 7.11 5.84 25.88
N MET A 46 8.11 5.08 26.35
CA MET A 46 8.03 4.24 27.56
C MET A 46 6.86 3.23 27.56
N GLY A 47 6.41 2.81 26.38
CA GLY A 47 5.28 1.90 26.22
C GLY A 47 3.90 2.55 26.18
N ASP A 48 3.82 3.89 26.12
CA ASP A 48 2.55 4.59 25.94
C ASP A 48 1.95 4.27 24.57
N ARG A 49 0.75 3.69 24.60
CA ARG A 49 0.05 3.19 23.41
C ARG A 49 -0.75 4.29 22.73
N ASP A 50 -1.22 5.27 23.48
CA ASP A 50 -2.11 6.32 22.97
C ASP A 50 -1.36 7.20 21.96
N MET A 51 -0.09 7.49 22.27
CA MET A 51 0.84 8.21 21.39
C MET A 51 1.25 7.43 20.13
N CYS A 52 0.98 6.12 20.09
CA CYS A 52 1.40 5.23 19.01
C CYS A 52 0.23 4.64 18.22
N THR A 53 -0.99 5.10 18.46
CA THR A 53 -2.23 4.61 17.84
C THR A 53 -2.18 4.59 16.32
N ASP A 54 -1.67 5.64 15.69
CA ASP A 54 -1.54 5.73 14.22
C ASP A 54 -0.64 4.63 13.63
N TYR A 55 0.45 4.27 14.33
CA TYR A 55 1.33 3.19 13.90
C TYR A 55 0.65 1.81 14.00
N PHE A 56 -0.19 1.61 15.02
CA PHE A 56 -0.97 0.38 15.14
C PHE A 56 -2.07 0.29 14.09
N GLN A 57 -2.70 1.43 13.74
CA GLN A 57 -3.68 1.47 12.66
C GLN A 57 -3.03 1.12 11.32
N ALA A 58 -1.88 1.72 11.00
CA ALA A 58 -1.14 1.38 9.80
C ALA A 58 -0.85 -0.14 9.68
N TYR A 59 -0.46 -0.79 10.80
CA TYR A 59 -0.26 -2.25 10.81
C TYR A 59 -1.56 -3.03 10.60
N ARG A 60 -2.67 -2.62 11.24
CA ARG A 60 -3.99 -3.26 11.08
C ARG A 60 -4.51 -3.13 9.66
N ASP A 61 -4.43 -1.94 9.09
CA ASP A 61 -4.88 -1.65 7.72
C ASP A 61 -4.06 -2.42 6.71
N CYS A 62 -2.75 -2.46 6.90
CA CYS A 62 -1.85 -3.25 6.08
C CYS A 62 -2.25 -4.73 6.09
N LYS A 63 -2.43 -5.31 7.29
CA LYS A 63 -2.77 -6.72 7.45
C LYS A 63 -4.16 -7.04 6.90
N LYS A 64 -5.12 -6.11 7.09
CA LYS A 64 -6.48 -6.23 6.56
C LYS A 64 -6.45 -6.30 5.04
N LYS A 65 -5.78 -5.35 4.37
CA LYS A 65 -5.62 -5.33 2.91
C LYS A 65 -4.98 -6.62 2.39
N TRP A 66 -3.90 -7.08 3.03
CA TRP A 66 -3.23 -8.32 2.63
C TRP A 66 -4.14 -9.55 2.72
N ILE A 67 -4.88 -9.72 3.83
CA ILE A 67 -5.77 -10.87 4.01
C ILE A 67 -6.97 -10.80 3.05
N GLU A 68 -7.53 -9.61 2.86
CA GLU A 68 -8.66 -9.37 1.97
C GLU A 68 -8.30 -9.67 0.53
N GLU A 69 -7.19 -9.15 0.02
CA GLU A 69 -6.66 -9.46 -1.31
C GLU A 69 -6.53 -10.98 -1.50
N ARG A 70 -5.88 -11.67 -0.55
CA ARG A 70 -5.70 -13.13 -0.63
C ARG A 70 -7.01 -13.91 -0.53
N LYS A 71 -8.02 -13.37 0.17
CA LYS A 71 -9.35 -13.97 0.22
C LYS A 71 -10.07 -13.77 -1.11
N THR A 72 -10.03 -12.56 -1.68
CA THR A 72 -10.64 -12.26 -2.98
C THR A 72 -9.97 -13.06 -4.09
N GLU A 73 -8.65 -13.21 -4.10
CA GLU A 73 -7.94 -14.04 -5.10
C GLU A 73 -8.30 -15.52 -4.98
N ARG A 74 -8.42 -16.06 -3.75
CA ARG A 74 -8.91 -17.42 -3.54
C ARG A 74 -10.37 -17.58 -3.96
N TRP A 75 -11.19 -16.58 -3.68
CA TRP A 75 -12.61 -16.54 -4.04
C TRP A 75 -12.81 -16.47 -5.56
N LYS A 76 -12.10 -15.58 -6.24
CA LYS A 76 -12.07 -15.46 -7.71
C LYS A 76 -11.64 -16.78 -8.35
N LYS A 77 -10.58 -17.43 -7.84
CA LYS A 77 -10.15 -18.76 -8.30
C LYS A 77 -11.22 -19.83 -8.06
N ALA A 78 -11.86 -19.83 -6.90
CA ALA A 78 -12.93 -20.78 -6.59
C ALA A 78 -14.16 -20.59 -7.50
N ILE A 79 -14.61 -19.35 -7.70
CA ILE A 79 -15.74 -19.04 -8.61
C ILE A 79 -15.39 -19.33 -10.06
N GLY A 80 -14.21 -18.91 -10.52
CA GLY A 80 -13.74 -19.17 -11.88
C GLY A 80 -13.63 -20.67 -12.17
N SER A 81 -13.23 -21.47 -11.17
CA SER A 81 -13.22 -22.93 -11.26
C SER A 81 -14.61 -23.57 -11.22
N LEU A 82 -15.64 -22.86 -10.74
CA LEU A 82 -17.03 -23.32 -10.69
C LEU A 82 -17.84 -22.96 -11.94
N GLY A 83 -17.25 -22.31 -12.95
CA GLY A 83 -17.89 -22.07 -14.25
C GLY A 83 -19.14 -21.17 -14.20
N PHE A 84 -19.37 -20.44 -13.11
CA PHE A 84 -20.50 -19.51 -12.99
C PHE A 84 -20.09 -18.15 -13.57
N THR A 85 -20.36 -17.94 -14.86
CA THR A 85 -20.17 -16.66 -15.54
C THR A 85 -21.30 -15.71 -15.15
N ILE A 86 -21.11 -14.92 -14.09
CA ILE A 86 -21.86 -13.67 -13.95
C ILE A 86 -21.08 -12.63 -14.76
N GLY A 87 -21.64 -12.20 -15.89
CA GLY A 87 -21.15 -11.03 -16.62
C GLY A 87 -21.16 -9.81 -15.70
N GLY A 88 -20.02 -9.11 -15.63
CA GLY A 88 -19.83 -7.93 -14.79
C GLY A 88 -18.42 -7.37 -14.95
N GLU A 89 -18.33 -6.43 -15.88
CA GLU A 89 -17.19 -5.61 -16.31
C GLU A 89 -16.26 -5.02 -15.23
N ASP A 90 -15.00 -4.92 -15.67
CA ASP A 90 -13.91 -3.99 -15.33
C ASP A 90 -13.25 -3.97 -13.93
N SER A 91 -12.11 -4.68 -13.90
CA SER A 91 -10.89 -4.30 -13.20
C SER A 91 -10.51 -2.84 -13.46
N GLU A 92 -10.91 -1.93 -12.57
CA GLU A 92 -10.22 -0.66 -12.43
C GLU A 92 -9.10 -0.81 -11.40
N SER A 93 -7.99 -1.38 -11.88
CA SER A 93 -6.68 -1.28 -11.24
C SER A 93 -6.32 0.21 -11.19
N SER A 94 -6.48 0.84 -10.03
CA SER A 94 -6.06 2.22 -9.80
C SER A 94 -4.52 2.31 -9.82
N SER A 95 -3.98 2.36 -11.03
CA SER A 95 -2.62 2.82 -11.31
C SER A 95 -2.70 4.35 -11.39
N SER A 96 -2.38 5.01 -10.29
CA SER A 96 -2.23 6.46 -10.21
C SER A 96 -0.98 6.89 -10.98
N ALA A 97 -1.16 7.12 -12.28
CA ALA A 97 -0.19 7.84 -13.11
C ALA A 97 -0.94 8.89 -13.92
N SER A 98 -0.73 10.17 -13.61
CA SER A 98 -1.14 11.32 -14.43
C SER A 98 -0.55 12.64 -13.85
N PRO A 99 -0.38 13.69 -14.66
CA PRO A 99 0.93 14.04 -15.21
C PRO A 99 1.41 15.46 -14.86
N SER A 100 2.67 15.74 -15.19
CA SER A 100 3.32 17.05 -15.17
C SER A 100 2.52 18.14 -15.91
N PRO A 101 2.50 19.40 -15.43
CA PRO A 101 1.97 20.51 -16.21
C PRO A 101 2.96 20.98 -17.29
N PRO A 102 2.49 21.38 -18.48
CA PRO A 102 3.34 22.01 -19.48
C PRO A 102 3.63 23.47 -19.11
N ALA A 103 4.88 23.87 -19.38
CA ALA A 103 5.31 25.25 -19.41
C ALA A 103 4.52 26.05 -20.47
N ALA A 104 3.98 27.20 -20.09
CA ALA A 104 3.54 28.22 -21.03
C ALA A 104 4.07 29.58 -20.56
N SER A 105 4.93 30.14 -21.40
CA SER A 105 5.52 31.46 -21.36
C SER A 105 4.52 32.53 -21.82
N GLY A 106 4.58 33.71 -21.21
CA GLY A 106 3.88 34.91 -21.69
C GLY A 106 4.13 36.09 -20.77
N GLY A 107 5.10 36.94 -21.12
CA GLY A 107 5.32 38.23 -20.47
C GLY A 107 4.58 39.36 -21.19
N SER A 108 4.25 40.43 -20.45
CA SER A 108 4.52 41.84 -20.83
C SER A 108 3.83 42.85 -19.89
N ALA A 109 4.65 43.83 -19.47
CA ALA A 109 4.34 45.27 -19.39
C ALA A 109 3.54 45.91 -18.20
N THR A 110 4.28 46.72 -17.44
CA THR A 110 4.09 48.17 -17.09
C THR A 110 3.07 48.67 -16.05
N GLY A 111 3.56 49.63 -15.23
CA GLY A 111 2.82 50.62 -14.41
C GLY A 111 3.07 50.42 -12.90
N ALA A 112 3.90 51.14 -12.14
CA ALA A 112 4.21 52.58 -12.04
C ALA A 112 2.97 53.44 -11.84
N GLU A 113 2.58 53.71 -10.58
CA GLU A 113 1.93 54.97 -10.18
C GLU A 113 1.85 55.14 -8.63
N LYS A 114 2.57 56.18 -8.18
CA LYS A 114 2.44 57.09 -7.03
C LYS A 114 2.38 56.57 -5.58
#